data_AF-A0A359HEV7-F1
#
_entry.id   AF-A0A359HEV7-F1
#
_cell.length_a   1.000
_cell.length_b   1.000
_cell.length_c   1.000
_cell.angle_alpha   90.00
_cell.angle_beta   90.00
_cell.angle_gamma   90.00
#
_symmetry.space_group_name_H-M   'P 1'
#
loop_
_entity.id
_entity.type
_entity.pdbx_description
1 polymer ?
#
loop_
_entity_poly.entity_id
_entity_poly.type
_entity_poly.pdbx_seq_one_letter_code
_entity_poly.pdbx_strand_id
1 'polypeptide(L)' 'VIRIVEERDTRTPVGALYVKIHDRVAAMEHPEIGDVDMSDPEQAAIWKTSQILLNKVIYADSYLDQ' A
#
# COMPACT_ATOMS: atom_id res chain seq x y z
N VAL A 1 -12.92 -5.31 -0.35
CA VAL A 1 -11.64 -5.27 0.42
C VAL A 1 -11.74 -6.07 1.72
N ILE A 2 -12.68 -5.78 2.63
CA ILE A 2 -12.80 -6.50 3.92
C ILE A 2 -12.85 -8.03 3.74
N ARG A 3 -13.72 -8.53 2.86
CA ARG A 3 -13.80 -9.97 2.53
C ARG A 3 -12.46 -10.59 2.09
N ILE A 4 -11.67 -9.86 1.29
CA ILE A 4 -10.38 -10.34 0.77
C ILE A 4 -9.41 -10.59 1.93
N VAL A 5 -9.43 -9.71 2.93
CA VAL A 5 -8.58 -9.82 4.13
C VAL A 5 -9.09 -10.94 5.04
N GLU A 6 -10.39 -10.97 5.31
CA GLU A 6 -11.01 -11.97 6.21
C GLU A 6 -10.89 -13.39 5.66
N GLU A 7 -11.16 -13.60 4.37
CA GLU A 7 -11.07 -14.92 3.73
C GLU A 7 -9.66 -15.22 3.19
N ARG A 8 -8.69 -14.32 3.37
CA ARG A 8 -7.32 -14.44 2.82
C ARG A 8 -7.32 -14.74 1.31
N ASP A 9 -8.19 -14.05 0.57
CA ASP A 9 -8.38 -14.26 -0.86
C ASP A 9 -7.21 -13.66 -1.67
N THR A 10 -6.23 -14.50 -1.98
CA THR A 10 -5.01 -14.13 -2.72
C THR A 10 -5.06 -14.52 -4.20
N ARG A 11 -6.25 -14.81 -4.73
CA ARG A 11 -6.42 -15.28 -6.13
C ARG A 11 -6.07 -14.22 -7.18
N THR A 12 -6.04 -12.95 -6.80
CA THR A 12 -5.58 -11.85 -7.65
C THR A 12 -4.33 -11.20 -7.08
N PRO A 13 -3.43 -10.66 -7.93
CA PRO A 13 -2.23 -9.95 -7.45
C PRO A 13 -2.56 -8.82 -6.47
N VAL A 14 -3.60 -8.04 -6.77
CA VAL A 14 -4.12 -6.98 -5.87
C VAL A 14 -4.69 -7.54 -4.56
N GLY A 15 -5.38 -8.68 -4.61
CA GLY A 15 -5.88 -9.36 -3.41
C GLY A 15 -4.75 -9.77 -2.48
N ALA A 16 -3.69 -10.36 -3.06
CA ALA A 16 -2.47 -10.70 -2.33
C ALA A 16 -1.80 -9.46 -1.69
N LEU A 17 -1.75 -8.33 -2.41
CA LEU A 17 -1.22 -7.08 -1.87
C LEU A 17 -2.04 -6.58 -0.66
N TYR A 18 -3.37 -6.60 -0.72
CA TYR A 18 -4.21 -6.16 0.40
C TYR A 18 -4.01 -7.02 1.65
N VAL A 19 -3.88 -8.34 1.47
CA VAL A 19 -3.59 -9.27 2.57
C VAL A 19 -2.23 -8.96 3.19
N LYS A 20 -1.22 -8.68 2.36
CA LYS A 20 0.14 -8.35 2.82
C LYS A 20 0.20 -7.02 3.58
N ILE A 21 -0.48 -5.99 3.09
CA ILE A 21 -0.61 -4.69 3.78
C ILE A 21 -1.27 -4.90 5.14
N HIS A 22 -2.34 -5.69 5.21
CA HIS A 22 -3.00 -6.01 6.47
C HIS A 22 -2.04 -6.67 7.46
N ASP A 23 -1.27 -7.67 7.03
CA ASP A 23 -0.35 -8.40 7.91
C ASP A 23 0.77 -7.52 8.45
N ARG A 24 1.35 -6.65 7.61
CA ARG A 24 2.35 -5.66 8.06
C ARG A 24 1.76 -4.75 9.14
N VAL A 25 0.59 -4.18 8.88
CA VAL A 25 -0.07 -3.27 9.85
C VAL A 25 -0.44 -4.00 11.14
N ALA A 26 -0.92 -5.24 11.05
CA ALA A 26 -1.21 -6.08 12.21
C ALA A 26 0.06 -6.44 13.03
N ALA A 27 1.22 -6.53 12.36
CA ALA A 27 2.52 -6.70 13.00
C ALA A 27 3.13 -5.37 13.51
N MET A 28 2.39 -4.25 13.47
CA MET A 28 2.88 -2.91 13.80
C MET A 28 4.02 -2.43 12.89
N GLU A 29 4.13 -3.01 11.69
CA GLU A 29 5.06 -2.63 10.63
C GLU A 29 4.36 -1.75 9.60
N HIS A 30 5.15 -1.05 8.79
CA HIS A 30 4.64 -0.31 7.65
C HIS A 30 4.80 -1.13 6.37
N PRO A 31 3.88 -1.00 5.39
CA PRO A 31 4.10 -1.50 4.05
C PRO A 31 5.38 -0.92 3.44
N GLU A 32 6.13 -1.77 2.73
CA GLU A 32 7.39 -1.44 2.07
C GLU A 32 7.26 -1.57 0.56
N ILE A 33 8.11 -0.87 -0.21
CA ILE A 33 8.04 -0.92 -1.67
C ILE A 33 8.29 -2.33 -2.23
N GLY A 34 9.07 -3.16 -1.52
CA GLY A 34 9.29 -4.56 -1.88
C GLY A 34 8.05 -5.46 -1.72
N ASP A 35 6.97 -4.94 -1.13
CA ASP A 35 5.70 -5.63 -1.02
C ASP A 35 4.82 -5.50 -2.28
N VAL A 36 5.21 -4.64 -3.21
CA VAL A 36 4.40 -4.19 -4.35
C VAL A 36 5.08 -4.57 -5.66
N ASP A 37 4.33 -5.16 -6.59
CA ASP A 37 4.77 -5.28 -7.97
C ASP A 37 4.55 -3.94 -8.70
N MET A 38 5.63 -3.19 -8.92
CA MET A 38 5.58 -1.89 -9.60
C MET A 38 5.32 -2.00 -11.11
N SER A 39 5.35 -3.20 -11.69
CA SER A 39 4.96 -3.43 -13.09
C SER A 39 3.44 -3.54 -13.26
N ASP A 40 2.73 -3.87 -12.17
CA ASP A 40 1.27 -3.88 -12.12
C ASP A 40 0.76 -2.46 -11.80
N PRO A 41 0.06 -1.80 -12.75
CA PRO A 41 -0.39 -0.43 -12.57
C PRO A 41 -1.41 -0.26 -11.42
N GLU A 42 -2.20 -1.29 -11.11
CA GLU A 42 -3.16 -1.24 -10.00
C GLU A 42 -2.43 -1.30 -8.64
N GLN A 43 -1.44 -2.18 -8.52
CA GLN A 43 -0.61 -2.27 -7.32
C GLN A 43 0.22 -0.99 -7.10
N ALA A 44 0.78 -0.42 -8.16
CA ALA A 44 1.49 0.85 -8.11
C ALA A 44 0.58 2.01 -7.66
N ALA A 45 -0.69 2.02 -8.07
CA ALA A 45 -1.66 3.02 -7.61
C ALA A 45 -1.97 2.86 -6.11
N ILE A 46 -2.21 1.63 -5.65
CA ILE A 46 -2.44 1.32 -4.23
C ILE A 46 -1.25 1.77 -3.37
N TRP A 47 -0.02 1.49 -3.83
CA TRP A 47 1.21 1.92 -3.16
C TRP A 47 1.30 3.44 -3.02
N LYS A 48 1.03 4.18 -4.09
CA LYS A 48 1.02 5.66 -4.02
C LYS A 48 -0.02 6.16 -3.02
N THR A 49 -1.21 5.57 -3.01
CA THR A 49 -2.26 5.91 -2.04
C THR A 49 -1.83 5.61 -0.61
N SER A 50 -1.20 4.46 -0.33
CA SER A 50 -0.73 4.13 1.02
C SER A 50 0.35 5.10 1.51
N GLN A 51 1.24 5.56 0.61
CA GLN A 51 2.27 6.54 0.95
C GLN A 51 1.68 7.90 1.33
N ILE A 52 0.57 8.31 0.69
CA ILE A 52 -0.18 9.52 1.05
C ILE A 52 -0.86 9.34 2.41
N LEU A 53 -1.56 8.22 2.63
CA LEU A 53 -2.28 7.95 3.88
C LEU A 53 -1.34 7.82 5.09
N LEU A 54 -0.11 7.35 4.88
CA LEU A 54 0.92 7.26 5.92
C LEU A 54 1.68 8.58 6.12
N ASN A 55 1.29 9.66 5.44
CA ASN A 55 2.03 10.94 5.43
C ASN A 55 3.53 10.78 5.10
N LYS A 56 3.90 9.72 4.38
CA LYS A 56 5.29 9.43 3.97
C LYS A 56 5.71 10.27 2.76
N VAL A 57 4.73 10.77 2.01
CA VAL A 57 4.92 11.87 1.08
C VAL A 57 4.40 13.11 1.78
N ILE A 58 5.31 13.99 2.20
CA ILE A 58 4.95 15.38 2.49
C ILE A 58 4.29 15.88 1.21
N TYR A 59 3.04 16.34 1.27
CA TYR A 59 2.37 16.95 0.13
C TYR A 59 3.28 18.08 -0.40
N ALA A 60 4.06 17.78 -1.43
CA ALA A 60 5.19 18.59 -1.88
C ALA A 60 4.71 19.69 -2.83
N ASP A 61 3.77 20.51 -2.36
CA ASP A 61 3.51 21.82 -2.94
C ASP A 61 4.10 22.94 -2.06
N SER A 62 4.58 22.63 -0.84
CA SER A 62 4.92 23.64 0.17
C SER A 62 6.25 23.46 0.91
N TYR A 63 7.20 22.66 0.40
CA TYR A 63 8.57 22.65 0.95
C TYR A 63 9.50 23.64 0.19
N LEU A 64 9.11 24.93 0.09
CA LEU A 64 9.98 26.08 -0.26
C LEU A 64 10.13 26.30 -1.80
N ASP A 65 9.84 27.43 -2.44
CA ASP A 65 9.71 28.83 -2.00
C ASP A 65 10.77 29.28 -0.98
N GLN A 66 12.03 28.91 -1.24
CA GLN A 66 13.23 29.60 -0.71
C GLN A 66 14.16 29.99 -1.85
#